data_AF-A0A8H9WHN5-F1
#
_entry.id   AF-A0A8H9WHN5-F1
#
_cell.length_a   1.000
_cell.length_b   1.000
_cell.length_c   1.000
_cell.angle_alpha   90.00
_cell.angle_beta   90.00
_cell.angle_gamma   90.00
#
_symmetry.space_group_name_H-M   'P 1'
#
loop_
_entity.id
_entity.type
_entity.pdbx_description
1 polymer ?
#
loop_
_entity_poly.entity_id
_entity_poly.type
_entity_poly.pdbx_seq_one_letter_code
_entity_poly.pdbx_strand_id
1 'polypeptide(L)'
;MTDRSEFQPLTFPGIITGALFAFVTSFDEVVVVIFLGSENQITLPRLIWSGIRQEITLTILAVATIMVLLPVVVLFCVELLRRRHERFLIRPLGAE
;
A
#
# COMPACT_ATOMS: atom_id res chain seq x y z
N MET A 1 8.19 35.03 -6.04
CA MET A 1 8.26 33.91 -7.00
C MET A 1 8.59 32.66 -6.20
N THR A 2 7.56 32.05 -5.62
CA THR A 2 7.71 30.91 -4.69
C THR A 2 7.85 29.65 -5.52
N ASP A 3 9.07 29.13 -5.62
CA ASP A 3 9.34 27.92 -6.36
C ASP A 3 8.73 26.72 -5.62
N ARG A 4 7.79 26.04 -6.27
CA ARG A 4 7.02 24.92 -5.70
C ARG A 4 7.80 23.60 -5.79
N SER A 5 8.96 23.62 -6.43
CA SER A 5 9.85 22.49 -6.62
C SER A 5 10.42 21.94 -5.29
N GLU A 6 10.57 22.79 -4.27
CA GLU A 6 11.13 22.39 -2.96
C GLU A 6 10.17 21.57 -2.09
N PHE A 7 8.85 21.70 -2.30
CA PHE A 7 7.84 20.95 -1.53
C PHE A 7 7.67 19.50 -1.97
N GLN A 8 8.11 19.19 -3.20
CA GLN A 8 7.84 17.93 -3.88
C GLN A 8 8.56 16.71 -3.28
N PRO A 9 9.84 16.76 -2.87
CA PRO A 9 10.53 15.60 -2.31
C PRO A 9 10.13 15.29 -0.85
N LEU A 10 9.71 16.29 -0.06
CA LEU A 10 9.37 16.10 1.36
C LEU A 10 8.01 15.44 1.60
N THR A 11 7.04 15.67 0.71
CA THR A 11 5.67 15.12 0.86
C THR A 11 5.50 13.73 0.28
N PHE A 12 6.40 13.29 -0.61
CA PHE A 12 6.40 11.96 -1.21
C PHE A 12 6.29 10.79 -0.22
N PRO A 13 7.07 10.71 0.88
CA PRO A 13 6.93 9.63 1.86
C PRO A 13 5.57 9.65 2.57
N GLY A 14 4.98 10.83 2.80
CA GLY A 14 3.64 10.97 3.36
C GLY A 14 2.55 10.45 2.43
N ILE A 15 2.67 10.73 1.13
CA ILE A 15 1.74 10.24 0.10
C ILE A 15 1.76 8.70 0.02
N ILE A 16 2.94 8.08 0.12
CA ILE A 16 3.04 6.62 0.07
C ILE A 16 2.37 5.97 1.29
N THR A 17 2.58 6.52 2.48
CA THR A 17 1.89 6.04 3.69
C THR A 17 0.36 6.19 3.57
N GLY A 18 -0.11 7.34 3.05
CA GLY A 18 -1.54 7.55 2.81
C GLY A 18 -2.12 6.59 1.77
N ALA A 19 -1.39 6.31 0.69
CA ALA A 19 -1.78 5.35 -0.34
C ALA A 19 -1.87 3.91 0.20
N LEU A 20 -0.93 3.50 1.04
CA LEU A 20 -0.97 2.20 1.72
C LEU A 20 -2.16 2.09 2.67
N PHE A 21 -2.44 3.16 3.42
CA PHE A 21 -3.57 3.19 4.34
C PHE A 21 -4.90 3.08 3.58
N ALA A 22 -5.07 3.88 2.53
CA ALA A 22 -6.24 3.82 1.65
C ALA A 22 -6.39 2.44 0.98
N PHE A 23 -5.29 1.82 0.54
CA PHE A 23 -5.29 0.47 -0.03
C PHE A 23 -5.82 -0.55 0.98
N VAL A 24 -5.28 -0.59 2.20
CA VAL A 24 -5.71 -1.53 3.25
C VAL A 24 -7.18 -1.32 3.61
N THR A 25 -7.61 -0.07 3.81
CA THR A 25 -9.01 0.25 4.12
C THR A 25 -9.97 -0.21 3.01
N SER A 26 -9.56 -0.16 1.74
CA SER A 26 -10.42 -0.59 0.63
C SER A 26 -10.85 -2.07 0.69
N PHE A 27 -10.08 -2.93 1.35
CA PHE A 27 -10.43 -4.35 1.50
C PHE A 27 -11.27 -4.65 2.74
N ASP A 28 -11.30 -3.73 3.71
CA ASP A 28 -12.15 -3.84 4.91
C ASP A 28 -13.65 -3.61 4.59
N GLU A 29 -13.94 -3.11 3.39
CA GLU A 29 -15.30 -2.84 2.91
C GLU A 29 -16.14 -4.11 2.65
N VAL A 30 -15.59 -5.31 2.90
CA VAL A 30 -16.27 -6.60 2.69
C VAL A 30 -17.61 -6.68 3.41
N VAL A 31 -17.69 -6.13 4.63
CA VAL A 31 -18.93 -6.10 5.42
C VAL A 31 -20.00 -5.32 4.67
N VAL A 32 -19.66 -4.12 4.19
CA VAL A 32 -20.59 -3.28 3.44
C VAL A 32 -21.03 -3.96 2.15
N VAL A 33 -20.11 -4.59 1.40
CA VAL A 33 -20.45 -5.26 0.15
C VAL A 33 -21.36 -6.48 0.37
N ILE A 34 -21.25 -7.19 1.50
CA ILE A 34 -22.13 -8.33 1.80
C ILE A 34 -23.55 -7.88 2.17
N PHE A 35 -23.69 -6.74 2.85
CA PHE A 35 -24.99 -6.25 3.34
C PHE A 35 -25.70 -5.27 2.39
N LEU A 36 -24.95 -4.41 1.70
CA LEU A 36 -25.48 -3.38 0.79
C LEU A 36 -25.18 -3.66 -0.68
N GLY A 37 -24.26 -4.58 -0.99
CA GLY A 37 -23.88 -4.90 -2.37
C GLY A 37 -24.93 -5.76 -3.08
N SER A 38 -25.20 -5.44 -4.34
CA SER A 38 -26.01 -6.29 -5.23
C SER A 38 -25.27 -7.58 -5.58
N GLU A 39 -25.99 -8.66 -5.89
CA GLU A 39 -25.41 -9.96 -6.27
C GLU A 39 -24.41 -9.86 -7.43
N ASN A 40 -24.59 -8.87 -8.31
CA ASN A 40 -23.74 -8.62 -9.47
C ASN A 40 -22.40 -7.91 -9.15
N GLN A 41 -22.23 -7.42 -7.91
CA GLN A 41 -21.00 -6.77 -7.45
C GLN A 41 -20.05 -7.84 -6.89
N ILE A 42 -19.09 -8.26 -7.71
CA ILE A 42 -18.06 -9.21 -7.30
C ILE A 42 -16.79 -8.44 -6.97
N THR A 43 -16.47 -8.36 -5.67
CA THR A 43 -15.21 -7.78 -5.18
C THR A 43 -14.27 -8.87 -4.68
N LEU A 44 -12.97 -8.59 -4.67
CA LEU A 44 -11.95 -9.52 -4.15
C LEU A 44 -12.27 -10.03 -2.73
N PRO A 45 -12.60 -9.17 -1.75
CA PRO A 45 -12.95 -9.62 -0.40
C PRO A 45 -14.22 -10.48 -0.36
N ARG A 46 -15.24 -10.15 -1.18
CA ARG A 46 -16.47 -10.94 -1.27
C ARG A 46 -16.21 -12.34 -1.84
N LEU A 47 -15.32 -12.44 -2.83
CA LEU A 47 -14.88 -13.72 -3.40
C LEU A 47 -14.16 -14.57 -2.35
N ILE A 48 -13.23 -13.97 -1.60
CA ILE A 48 -12.52 -14.63 -0.51
C ILE A 48 -13.51 -15.12 0.56
N TRP A 49 -14.45 -14.26 0.96
CA TRP A 49 -15.48 -14.60 1.94
C TRP A 49 -16.39 -15.74 1.47
N SER A 50 -16.83 -15.71 0.21
CA SER A 50 -17.63 -16.78 -0.37
C SER A 50 -16.85 -18.10 -0.43
N GLY A 51 -15.57 -18.03 -0.80
CA GLY A 51 -14.68 -19.19 -0.87
C GLY A 51 -14.48 -19.85 0.48
N ILE A 52 -14.21 -19.08 1.54
CA ILE A 52 -14.04 -19.61 2.91
C ILE A 52 -15.29 -20.35 3.39
N ARG A 53 -16.49 -19.91 2.98
CA ARG A 53 -17.75 -20.57 3.35
C ARG A 53 -18.03 -21.87 2.60
N GLN A 54 -17.44 -22.05 1.41
CA GLN A 54 -17.61 -23.28 0.63
C GLN A 54 -16.50 -24.27 0.94
N GLU A 55 -15.23 -23.89 0.78
CA GLU A 55 -14.03 -24.70 1.06
C GLU A 55 -12.77 -23.80 1.07
N ILE A 56 -11.89 -23.94 2.06
CA ILE A 56 -10.62 -23.20 2.06
C ILE A 56 -9.68 -23.82 1.02
N THR A 57 -9.43 -23.10 -0.06
CA THR A 57 -8.53 -23.50 -1.15
C THR A 57 -7.16 -22.83 -1.03
N LEU A 58 -6.11 -23.46 -1.59
CA LEU A 58 -4.78 -22.84 -1.70
C LEU A 58 -4.81 -21.49 -2.42
N THR A 59 -5.79 -21.28 -3.30
CA THR A 59 -5.98 -20.02 -4.04
C THR A 59 -6.28 -18.86 -3.09
N ILE A 60 -7.15 -19.06 -2.09
CA ILE A 60 -7.50 -18.03 -1.11
C ILE A 60 -6.26 -17.65 -0.28
N LEU A 61 -5.48 -18.66 0.13
CA LEU A 61 -4.24 -18.47 0.88
C LEU A 61 -3.19 -17.72 0.05
N ALA A 62 -3.06 -18.03 -1.24
CA ALA A 62 -2.16 -17.34 -2.15
C ALA A 62 -2.54 -15.85 -2.29
N VAL A 63 -3.82 -15.55 -2.49
CA VAL A 63 -4.31 -14.17 -2.58
C VAL A 63 -4.09 -13.40 -1.28
N ALA A 64 -4.41 -14.00 -0.13
CA ALA A 64 -4.17 -13.38 1.18
C ALA A 64 -2.68 -13.06 1.40
N THR A 65 -1.79 -13.99 1.01
CA THR A 65 -0.35 -13.77 1.09
C THR A 65 0.09 -12.61 0.22
N ILE A 66 -0.41 -12.51 -1.02
CA ILE A 66 -0.10 -11.40 -1.94
C ILE A 66 -0.60 -10.06 -1.38
N MET A 67 -1.80 -10.03 -0.79
CA MET A 67 -2.36 -8.81 -0.19
C MET A 67 -1.52 -8.29 0.97
N VAL A 68 -0.88 -9.17 1.75
CA VAL A 68 0.06 -8.79 2.81
C VAL A 68 1.43 -8.45 2.24
N LEU A 69 1.91 -9.21 1.25
CA LEU A 69 3.24 -9.02 0.68
C LEU A 69 3.35 -7.70 -0.09
N LEU A 70 2.29 -7.28 -0.78
CA LEU A 70 2.28 -6.05 -1.58
C LEU A 70 2.65 -4.80 -0.77
N PRO A 71 1.99 -4.45 0.35
CA PRO A 71 2.36 -3.28 1.14
C PRO A 71 3.75 -3.42 1.75
N VAL A 72 4.18 -4.63 2.12
CA VAL A 72 5.54 -4.89 2.61
C VAL A 72 6.59 -4.58 1.53
N VAL A 73 6.38 -5.04 0.30
CA VAL A 73 7.27 -4.78 -0.83
C VAL A 73 7.33 -3.29 -1.15
N VAL A 74 6.18 -2.61 -1.15
CA VAL A 74 6.13 -1.16 -1.38
C VAL A 74 6.94 -0.42 -0.31
N LEU A 75 6.71 -0.70 0.97
CA LEU A 75 7.48 -0.09 2.07
C LEU A 75 8.97 -0.40 1.96
N PHE A 76 9.32 -1.64 1.64
CA PHE A 76 10.70 -2.07 1.47
C PHE A 76 11.40 -1.30 0.33
N CYS A 77 10.76 -1.17 -0.83
CA CYS A 77 11.27 -0.40 -1.95
C CYS A 77 11.50 1.07 -1.58
N VAL A 78 10.57 1.67 -0.83
CA VAL A 78 10.67 3.07 -0.38
C VAL A 78 11.83 3.25 0.59
N GLU A 79 11.98 2.34 1.55
CA GLU A 79 13.08 2.39 2.51
C GLU A 79 14.45 2.23 1.81
N LEU A 80 14.55 1.36 0.80
CA LEU A 80 15.76 1.24 -0.02
C LEU A 80 16.08 2.54 -0.78
N LEU A 81 15.06 3.20 -1.32
CA LEU A 81 15.21 4.46 -2.05
C LEU A 81 15.55 5.63 -1.12
N ARG A 82 15.01 5.64 0.11
CA ARG A 82 15.37 6.60 1.18
C ARG A 82 16.82 6.44 1.60
N ARG A 83 17.27 5.21 1.86
CA ARG A 83 18.68 4.90 2.18
C ARG A 83 19.65 5.33 1.09
N ARG A 84 19.22 5.33 -0.18
CA ARG A 84 20.01 5.83 -1.30
C ARG A 84 20.16 7.35 -1.24
N HIS A 85 19.11 8.09 -0.92
CA HIS A 85 19.14 9.56 -0.83
C HIS A 85 19.93 10.08 0.37
N GLU A 86 19.83 9.43 1.54
CA GLU A 86 20.57 9.87 2.74
C GLU A 86 22.09 9.84 2.54
N ARG A 87 22.61 8.93 1.70
CA ARG A 87 24.04 8.88 1.36
C ARG A 87 24.53 10.07 0.52
N PHE A 88 23.64 10.79 -0.16
CA PHE A 88 24.01 11.96 -0.97
C PHE A 88 24.06 13.27 -0.16
N LEU A 89 23.44 13.33 1.01
CA LEU A 89 23.38 14.53 1.85
C LEU A 89 24.51 14.63 2.89
N ILE A 90 25.30 13.57 3.08
CA ILE A 90 26.49 13.57 3.94
C ILE A 90 27.74 13.86 3.08
N ARG A 91 27.76 15.02 2.41
CA ARG A 91 29.02 15.60 1.94
C ARG A 91 29.45 16.59 3.02
N PRO A 92 30.51 16.32 3.81
CA PRO A 92 30.92 17.19 4.89
C PRO A 92 31.24 18.58 4.33
N LEU A 93 30.56 19.59 4.86
CA LEU A 93 30.96 20.99 4.75
C LEU A 93 32.23 21.15 5.60
N GLY A 94 33.35 20.76 5.01
CA GLY A 94 34.69 20.94 5.56
C GLY A 94 35.61 21.41 4.44
N ALA A 95 35.44 22.66 4.03
CA ALA A 95 36.41 23.52 3.34
C ALA A 95 35.70 24.85 3.08
N GLU A 96 35.73 25.79 4.03
CA GLU A 96 36.71 26.88 4.14
C GLU A 96 36.59 27.53 5.52
#